data_AF-W2ZCW4-F1
#
_entry.id   AF-W2ZCW4-F1
#
_cell.length_a   1.000
_cell.length_b   1.000
_cell.length_c   1.000
_cell.angle_alpha   90.00
_cell.angle_beta   90.00
_cell.angle_gamma   90.00
#
_symmetry.space_group_name_H-M   'P 1'
#
loop_
_entity.id
_entity.type
_entity.pdbx_description
1 polymer ?
#
loop_
_entity_poly.entity_id
_entity_poly.type
_entity_poly.pdbx_seq_one_letter_code
_entity_poly.pdbx_strand_id
1 'polypeptide(L)'
;MSAAASGEAQIEASLQKVKHGWDQMEFTCVSYREQNDVFILGSLEDILMLLEDNQVSFQTMMGSRFVMGVKVEVERSSKRLSLLSDTLDEWISCQRSWMYLETIFCAEDIQKQLPVEAQKFALVDRNLKTTMLRTKSNPSVIRSVEGGPELLDKFRMSNRLLEEIQKSLEDYLKTKRMAFPRFYFLSNDELLEILKLLHPQAVVVVDRVVRKVLVKTVAALSVVLVESMAVRDVLVETVVALSVVLVESVATVPTAAVWWRLCSCSWRPWSR
;
A
#
# COMPACT_ATOMS: atom_id res chain seq x y z
N MET A 1 -11.66 41.76 42.86
CA MET A 1 -12.49 40.67 42.31
C MET A 1 -12.75 40.81 40.80
N SER A 2 -12.83 42.04 40.24
CA SER A 2 -13.15 42.25 38.82
C SER A 2 -12.10 41.73 37.82
N ALA A 3 -10.80 41.80 38.13
CA ALA A 3 -9.75 41.33 37.21
C ALA A 3 -9.71 39.79 37.06
N ALA A 4 -9.96 39.06 38.14
CA ALA A 4 -10.04 37.59 38.11
C ALA A 4 -11.28 37.11 37.34
N ALA A 5 -12.44 37.74 37.59
CA ALA A 5 -13.67 37.45 36.86
C ALA A 5 -13.57 37.77 35.37
N SER A 6 -12.92 38.88 34.99
CA SER A 6 -12.67 39.25 33.60
C SER A 6 -11.73 38.26 32.89
N GLY A 7 -10.65 37.84 33.57
CA GLY A 7 -9.72 36.86 33.02
C GLY A 7 -10.32 35.48 32.83
N GLU A 8 -11.17 35.03 33.76
CA GLU A 8 -11.90 33.76 33.64
C GLU A 8 -12.92 33.80 32.49
N ALA A 9 -13.68 34.90 32.37
CA ALA A 9 -14.63 35.08 31.28
C ALA A 9 -13.97 35.04 29.90
N GLN A 10 -12.73 35.52 29.77
CA GLN A 10 -11.97 35.45 28.52
C GLN A 10 -11.59 34.01 28.15
N ILE A 11 -11.23 33.17 29.13
CA ILE A 11 -10.92 31.76 28.91
C ILE A 11 -12.20 31.01 28.51
N GLU A 12 -13.30 31.26 29.21
CA GLU A 12 -14.60 30.67 28.88
C GLU A 12 -15.04 31.05 27.45
N ALA A 13 -14.93 32.32 27.07
CA ALA A 13 -15.24 32.76 25.71
C ALA A 13 -14.36 32.07 24.65
N SER A 14 -13.07 31.88 24.95
CA SER A 14 -12.15 31.16 24.07
C SER A 14 -12.53 29.68 23.95
N LEU A 15 -12.88 29.02 25.07
CA LEU A 15 -13.33 27.63 25.09
C LEU A 15 -14.62 27.45 24.28
N GLN A 16 -15.58 28.35 24.42
CA GLN A 16 -16.84 28.32 23.67
C GLN A 16 -16.60 28.51 22.17
N LYS A 17 -15.67 29.40 21.79
CA LYS A 17 -15.27 29.57 20.39
C LYS A 17 -14.71 28.27 19.80
N VAL A 18 -13.85 27.57 20.54
CA VAL A 18 -13.32 26.27 20.12
C VAL A 18 -14.46 25.26 19.94
N LYS A 19 -15.33 25.10 20.94
CA LYS A 19 -16.46 24.16 20.87
C LYS A 19 -17.36 24.42 19.66
N HIS A 20 -17.72 25.67 19.42
CA HIS A 20 -18.55 26.06 18.29
C HIS A 20 -17.90 25.78 16.93
N GLY A 21 -16.59 25.99 16.82
CA GLY A 21 -15.85 25.65 15.59
C GLY A 21 -15.94 24.17 15.25
N TRP A 22 -15.85 23.29 16.26
CA TRP A 22 -15.93 21.84 16.08
C TRP A 22 -17.34 21.32 15.79
N ASP A 23 -18.39 22.00 16.29
CA ASP A 23 -19.77 21.62 16.00
C ASP A 23 -20.14 21.77 14.52
N GLN A 24 -19.43 22.65 13.80
CA GLN A 24 -19.63 22.91 12.38
C GLN A 24 -18.72 22.07 11.47
N MET A 25 -17.73 21.38 12.02
CA MET A 25 -16.78 20.62 11.24
C MET A 25 -17.32 19.23 10.86
N GLU A 26 -17.27 18.94 9.56
CA GLU A 26 -17.76 17.71 8.97
C GLU A 26 -16.69 17.03 8.11
N PHE A 27 -16.65 15.70 8.17
CA PHE A 27 -15.82 14.89 7.30
C PHE A 27 -16.35 14.93 5.87
N THR A 28 -15.46 15.21 4.93
CA THR A 28 -15.74 14.99 3.51
C THR A 28 -15.53 13.51 3.17
N CYS A 29 -16.59 12.79 2.80
CA CYS A 29 -16.50 11.38 2.38
C CYS A 29 -16.65 11.27 0.86
N VAL A 30 -15.68 10.64 0.18
CA VAL A 30 -15.67 10.45 -1.28
C VAL A 30 -15.82 8.99 -1.66
N SER A 31 -16.42 8.71 -2.82
CA SER A 31 -16.55 7.34 -3.34
C SER A 31 -15.18 6.80 -3.74
N TYR A 32 -14.85 5.59 -3.32
CA TYR A 32 -13.60 4.95 -3.71
C TYR A 32 -13.77 4.18 -5.04
N ARG A 33 -13.01 4.55 -6.07
CA ARG A 33 -12.98 3.87 -7.39
C ARG A 33 -14.33 3.60 -8.04
N GLU A 34 -15.30 4.49 -7.81
CA GLU A 34 -16.68 4.32 -8.31
C GLU A 34 -17.34 3.00 -7.87
N GLN A 35 -16.79 2.33 -6.85
CA GLN A 35 -17.43 1.17 -6.25
C GLN A 35 -18.63 1.65 -5.44
N ASN A 36 -19.79 1.05 -5.71
CA ASN A 36 -20.98 1.30 -4.91
C ASN A 36 -20.70 0.96 -3.44
N ASP A 37 -21.16 1.84 -2.56
CA ASP A 37 -21.14 1.67 -1.10
C ASP A 37 -19.74 1.59 -0.44
N VAL A 38 -18.67 1.97 -1.15
CA VAL A 38 -17.32 2.10 -0.59
C VAL A 38 -16.89 3.57 -0.57
N PHE A 39 -16.67 4.10 0.63
CA PHE A 39 -16.28 5.49 0.85
C PHE A 39 -14.95 5.58 1.58
N ILE A 40 -14.21 6.65 1.32
CA ILE A 40 -12.98 7.02 2.03
C ILE A 40 -13.05 8.48 2.48
N LEU A 41 -12.26 8.86 3.48
CA LEU A 41 -12.07 10.25 3.85
C LEU A 41 -11.38 10.99 2.69
N GLY A 42 -11.95 12.14 2.32
CA GLY A 42 -11.38 13.10 1.39
C GLY A 42 -10.34 13.99 2.05
N SER A 43 -10.30 15.27 1.69
CA SER A 43 -9.38 16.22 2.32
C SER A 43 -9.69 16.38 3.81
N LEU A 44 -8.64 16.39 4.62
CA LEU A 44 -8.68 16.64 6.07
C LEU A 44 -7.86 17.87 6.45
N GLU A 45 -7.38 18.64 5.48
CA GLU A 45 -6.44 19.76 5.70
C GLU A 45 -7.00 20.81 6.67
N ASP A 46 -8.22 21.27 6.45
CA ASP A 46 -8.89 22.23 7.33
C ASP A 46 -9.12 21.68 8.74
N ILE A 47 -9.42 20.38 8.85
CA ILE A 47 -9.64 19.69 10.13
C ILE A 47 -8.35 19.62 10.93
N LEU A 48 -7.24 19.22 10.28
CA LEU A 48 -5.93 19.09 10.90
C LEU A 48 -5.36 20.47 11.29
N MET A 49 -5.50 21.46 10.43
CA MET A 49 -5.10 22.84 10.73
C MET A 49 -5.85 23.39 11.94
N LEU A 50 -7.18 23.24 11.97
CA LEU A 50 -7.99 23.67 13.11
C LEU A 50 -7.63 22.91 14.40
N LEU A 51 -7.23 21.63 14.27
CA LEU A 51 -6.80 20.82 15.41
C LEU A 51 -5.51 21.35 16.02
N GLU A 52 -4.50 21.63 15.21
CA GLU A 52 -3.21 22.19 15.66
C GLU A 52 -3.40 23.56 16.34
N ASP A 53 -4.17 24.46 15.72
CA ASP A 53 -4.47 25.78 16.28
C ASP A 53 -5.18 25.69 17.64
N ASN A 54 -6.15 24.79 17.75
CA ASN A 54 -6.91 24.62 18.98
C ASN A 54 -6.09 23.91 20.06
N GLN A 55 -5.18 23.00 19.71
CA GLN A 55 -4.23 22.41 20.68
C GLN A 55 -3.34 23.48 21.30
N VAL A 56 -2.78 24.41 20.51
CA VAL A 56 -2.01 25.56 21.01
C VAL A 56 -2.88 26.47 21.89
N SER A 57 -4.13 26.71 21.48
CA SER A 57 -5.09 27.48 22.26
C SER A 57 -5.36 26.85 23.63
N PHE A 58 -5.51 25.52 23.71
CA PHE A 58 -5.67 24.80 24.96
C PHE A 58 -4.44 24.90 25.87
N GLN A 59 -3.22 24.79 25.32
CA GLN A 59 -2.00 25.00 26.10
C GLN A 59 -1.93 26.40 26.72
N THR A 60 -2.37 27.41 25.95
CA THR A 60 -2.42 28.80 26.40
C THR A 60 -3.45 29.01 27.51
N MET A 61 -4.64 28.42 27.37
CA MET A 61 -5.68 28.46 28.41
C MET A 61 -5.21 27.77 29.70
N MET A 62 -4.58 26.60 29.59
CA MET A 62 -4.06 25.83 30.73
C MET A 62 -2.90 26.53 31.46
N GLY A 63 -2.07 27.30 30.74
CA GLY A 63 -1.01 28.12 31.32
C GLY A 63 -1.50 29.40 32.00
N SER A 64 -2.77 29.78 31.82
CA SER A 64 -3.31 31.01 32.40
C SER A 64 -3.61 30.87 33.90
N ARG A 65 -3.22 31.88 34.69
CA ARG A 65 -3.55 31.97 36.12
C ARG A 65 -5.04 32.05 36.42
N PHE A 66 -5.87 32.35 35.42
CA PHE A 66 -7.32 32.49 35.57
C PHE A 66 -8.10 31.21 35.23
N VAL A 67 -7.42 30.11 34.92
CA VAL A 67 -8.06 28.86 34.47
C VAL A 67 -8.84 28.12 35.57
N MET A 68 -8.60 28.42 36.85
CA MET A 68 -9.07 27.61 37.99
C MET A 68 -10.57 27.27 37.98
N GLY A 69 -11.45 28.22 37.65
CA GLY A 69 -12.90 28.01 37.61
C GLY A 69 -13.37 27.10 36.46
N VAL A 70 -12.65 27.10 35.34
CA VAL A 70 -13.02 26.42 34.09
C VAL A 70 -12.09 25.25 33.74
N LYS A 71 -11.09 24.98 34.59
CA LYS A 71 -10.01 24.02 34.34
C LYS A 71 -10.52 22.64 33.96
N VAL A 72 -11.54 22.14 34.65
CA VAL A 72 -12.11 20.82 34.37
C VAL A 72 -12.70 20.74 32.95
N GLU A 73 -13.36 21.80 32.50
CA GLU A 73 -13.96 21.86 31.16
C GLU A 73 -12.90 22.01 30.07
N VAL A 74 -11.86 22.83 30.33
CA VAL A 74 -10.70 23.00 29.44
C VAL A 74 -9.94 21.67 29.30
N GLU A 75 -9.65 20.99 30.40
CA GLU A 75 -8.97 19.68 30.39
C GLU A 75 -9.80 18.61 29.67
N ARG A 76 -11.13 18.58 29.90
CA ARG A 76 -12.02 17.63 29.21
C ARG A 76 -12.01 17.86 27.70
N SER A 77 -12.13 19.12 27.28
CA SER A 77 -12.18 19.48 25.86
C SER A 77 -10.82 19.24 25.19
N SER A 78 -9.73 19.55 25.88
CA SER A 78 -8.36 19.25 25.44
C SER A 78 -8.15 17.75 25.25
N LYS A 79 -8.53 16.91 26.23
CA LYS A 79 -8.45 15.44 26.10
C LYS A 79 -9.28 14.91 24.94
N ARG A 80 -10.47 15.48 24.69
CA ARG A 80 -11.32 15.11 23.54
C ARG A 80 -10.63 15.42 22.21
N LEU A 81 -9.96 16.57 22.09
CA LEU A 81 -9.19 16.90 20.88
C LEU A 81 -7.93 16.06 20.74
N SER A 82 -7.23 15.72 21.82
CA SER A 82 -6.11 14.78 21.77
C SER A 82 -6.57 13.40 21.28
N LEU A 83 -7.71 12.90 21.77
CA LEU A 83 -8.29 11.66 21.29
C LEU A 83 -8.66 11.74 19.80
N LEU A 84 -9.24 12.85 19.35
CA LEU A 84 -9.51 13.09 17.93
C LEU A 84 -8.22 13.05 17.10
N SER A 85 -7.16 13.71 17.55
CA SER A 85 -5.84 13.71 16.91
C SER A 85 -5.31 12.30 16.69
N ASP A 86 -5.19 11.54 17.78
CA ASP A 86 -4.70 10.16 17.72
C ASP A 86 -5.57 9.29 16.81
N THR A 87 -6.89 9.51 16.84
CA THR A 87 -7.84 8.76 16.00
C THR A 87 -7.64 9.09 14.53
N LEU A 88 -7.45 10.35 14.17
CA LEU A 88 -7.21 10.77 12.78
C LEU A 88 -5.90 10.21 12.25
N ASP A 89 -4.82 10.24 13.03
CA ASP A 89 -3.52 9.69 12.62
C ASP A 89 -3.63 8.20 12.27
N GLU A 90 -4.25 7.42 13.16
CA GLU A 90 -4.45 5.99 12.96
C GLU A 90 -5.41 5.69 11.80
N TRP A 91 -6.46 6.51 11.63
CA TRP A 91 -7.42 6.36 10.54
C TRP A 91 -6.79 6.66 9.18
N ILE A 92 -6.04 7.76 9.07
CA ILE A 92 -5.32 8.14 7.84
C ILE A 92 -4.32 7.05 7.45
N SER A 93 -3.54 6.55 8.42
CA SER A 93 -2.59 5.46 8.21
C SER A 93 -3.30 4.19 7.73
N CYS A 94 -4.40 3.82 8.38
CA CYS A 94 -5.20 2.64 8.03
C CYS A 94 -5.78 2.75 6.63
N GLN A 95 -6.36 3.90 6.27
CA GLN A 95 -6.94 4.14 4.95
C GLN A 95 -5.87 4.03 3.86
N ARG A 96 -4.70 4.65 4.06
CA ARG A 96 -3.59 4.60 3.09
C ARG A 96 -3.09 3.16 2.87
N SER A 97 -2.81 2.45 3.95
CA SER A 97 -2.34 1.06 3.89
C SER A 97 -3.38 0.11 3.30
N TRP A 98 -4.66 0.30 3.66
CA TRP A 98 -5.77 -0.45 3.08
C TRP A 98 -5.90 -0.19 1.58
N MET A 99 -5.83 1.07 1.12
CA MET A 99 -5.93 1.40 -0.31
C MET A 99 -4.83 0.73 -1.14
N TYR A 100 -3.61 0.63 -0.61
CA TYR A 100 -2.51 -0.08 -1.27
C TYR A 100 -2.78 -1.58 -1.34
N LEU A 101 -3.10 -2.20 -0.20
CA LEU A 101 -3.30 -3.64 -0.09
C LEU A 101 -4.55 -4.12 -0.82
N GLU A 102 -5.61 -3.31 -0.90
CA GLU A 102 -6.82 -3.61 -1.67
C GLU A 102 -6.46 -3.93 -3.13
N THR A 103 -5.55 -3.14 -3.73
CA THR A 103 -5.15 -3.34 -5.13
C THR A 103 -4.48 -4.68 -5.37
N ILE A 104 -3.88 -5.25 -4.32
CA ILE A 104 -3.10 -6.49 -4.35
C ILE A 104 -3.99 -7.67 -4.03
N PHE A 105 -4.72 -7.59 -2.92
CA PHE A 105 -5.59 -8.65 -2.43
C PHE A 105 -6.92 -8.74 -3.20
N CYS A 106 -7.27 -7.79 -4.08
CA CYS A 106 -8.36 -7.99 -5.03
C CYS A 106 -8.09 -9.12 -6.04
N ALA A 107 -6.82 -9.49 -6.27
CA ALA A 107 -6.47 -10.61 -7.14
C ALA A 107 -6.64 -11.97 -6.44
N GLU A 108 -7.52 -12.82 -6.96
CA GLU A 108 -7.84 -14.14 -6.41
C GLU A 108 -6.60 -15.05 -6.29
N ASP A 109 -5.66 -14.96 -7.23
CA ASP A 109 -4.44 -15.76 -7.22
C ASP A 109 -3.53 -15.38 -6.03
N ILE A 110 -3.46 -14.10 -5.64
CA ILE A 110 -2.71 -13.69 -4.45
C ILE A 110 -3.41 -14.18 -3.17
N GLN A 111 -4.74 -14.11 -3.10
CA GLN A 111 -5.49 -14.64 -1.95
C GLN A 111 -5.26 -16.14 -1.75
N LYS A 112 -5.14 -16.91 -2.84
CA LYS A 112 -4.84 -18.35 -2.77
C LYS A 112 -3.42 -18.65 -2.27
N GLN A 113 -2.46 -17.78 -2.56
CA GLN A 113 -1.07 -17.92 -2.10
C GLN A 113 -0.89 -17.46 -0.66
N LEU A 114 -1.67 -16.47 -0.22
CA LEU A 114 -1.63 -15.85 1.11
C LEU A 114 -3.01 -15.89 1.79
N PRO A 115 -3.56 -17.08 2.10
CA PRO A 115 -4.93 -17.22 2.58
C PRO A 115 -5.13 -16.68 4.00
N VAL A 116 -4.10 -16.74 4.85
CA VAL A 116 -4.18 -16.23 6.22
C VAL A 116 -4.20 -14.71 6.21
N GLU A 117 -3.37 -14.09 5.38
CA GLU A 117 -3.28 -12.65 5.20
C GLU A 117 -4.55 -12.11 4.54
N ALA A 118 -5.11 -12.85 3.57
CA ALA A 118 -6.38 -12.50 2.94
C ALA A 118 -7.54 -12.45 3.96
N GLN A 119 -7.58 -13.39 4.91
CA GLN A 119 -8.58 -13.36 5.99
C GLN A 119 -8.41 -12.16 6.93
N LYS A 120 -7.17 -11.83 7.29
CA LYS A 120 -6.86 -10.62 8.09
C LYS A 120 -7.27 -9.36 7.33
N PHE A 121 -6.96 -9.28 6.04
CA PHE A 121 -7.32 -8.15 5.20
C PHE A 121 -8.84 -7.97 5.11
N ALA A 122 -9.60 -9.07 4.93
CA ALA A 122 -11.06 -9.03 4.89
C ALA A 122 -11.69 -8.50 6.20
N LEU A 123 -11.08 -8.80 7.36
CA LEU A 123 -11.50 -8.24 8.64
C LEU A 123 -11.31 -6.72 8.68
N VAL A 124 -10.13 -6.24 8.26
CA VAL A 124 -9.83 -4.80 8.20
C VAL A 124 -10.72 -4.08 7.18
N ASP A 125 -10.93 -4.68 6.00
CA ASP A 125 -11.80 -4.16 4.96
C ASP A 125 -13.23 -3.94 5.45
N ARG A 126 -13.80 -4.95 6.13
CA ARG A 126 -15.13 -4.83 6.73
C ARG A 126 -15.19 -3.74 7.78
N ASN A 127 -14.20 -3.66 8.65
CA ASN A 127 -14.14 -2.65 9.71
C ASN A 127 -14.08 -1.24 9.12
N LEU A 128 -13.18 -1.00 8.16
CA LEU A 128 -13.04 0.30 7.51
C LEU A 128 -14.33 0.70 6.78
N LYS A 129 -14.89 -0.18 5.94
CA LYS A 129 -16.14 0.10 5.20
C LYS A 129 -17.31 0.38 6.13
N THR A 130 -17.46 -0.40 7.21
CA THR A 130 -18.53 -0.18 8.20
C THR A 130 -18.37 1.18 8.90
N THR A 131 -17.13 1.54 9.27
CA THR A 131 -16.85 2.84 9.87
C THR A 131 -17.15 3.96 8.88
N MET A 132 -16.68 3.86 7.64
CA MET A 132 -16.90 4.89 6.61
C MET A 132 -18.37 5.10 6.25
N LEU A 133 -19.19 4.04 6.23
CA LEU A 133 -20.64 4.16 6.05
C LEU A 133 -21.31 4.92 7.19
N ARG A 134 -20.88 4.66 8.44
CA ARG A 134 -21.37 5.40 9.62
C ARG A 134 -20.96 6.86 9.56
N THR A 135 -19.70 7.13 9.21
CA THR A 135 -19.16 8.49 9.05
C THR A 135 -19.90 9.26 7.96
N LYS A 136 -20.18 8.63 6.81
CA LYS A 136 -20.98 9.26 5.75
C LYS A 136 -22.39 9.64 6.22
N SER A 137 -23.00 8.80 7.07
CA SER A 137 -24.35 9.02 7.60
C SER A 137 -24.40 10.11 8.69
N ASN A 138 -23.31 10.27 9.44
CA ASN A 138 -23.16 11.31 10.45
C ASN A 138 -21.74 11.91 10.36
N PRO A 139 -21.55 12.92 9.50
CA PRO A 139 -20.22 13.40 9.13
C PRO A 139 -19.57 14.29 10.19
N SER A 140 -20.25 14.64 11.29
CA SER A 140 -19.70 15.50 12.33
C SER A 140 -18.39 14.94 12.91
N VAL A 141 -17.31 15.72 12.80
CA VAL A 141 -15.96 15.30 13.18
C VAL A 141 -15.88 15.03 14.67
N ILE A 142 -16.34 15.98 15.49
CA ILE A 142 -16.20 15.91 16.95
C ILE A 142 -17.07 14.80 17.56
N ARG A 143 -18.17 14.42 16.89
CA ARG A 143 -19.04 13.31 17.31
C ARG A 143 -18.41 11.94 17.07
N SER A 144 -17.46 11.82 16.14
CA SER A 144 -16.78 10.54 15.86
C SER A 144 -16.04 9.96 17.07
N VAL A 145 -15.57 10.82 17.98
CA VAL A 145 -14.85 10.44 19.20
C VAL A 145 -15.67 10.63 20.49
N GLU A 146 -16.95 10.97 20.37
CA GLU A 146 -17.81 11.22 21.54
C GLU A 146 -18.06 9.97 22.39
N GLY A 147 -18.07 8.80 21.76
CA GLY A 147 -18.21 7.50 22.42
C GLY A 147 -16.96 7.00 23.14
N GLY A 148 -15.85 7.76 23.14
CA GLY A 148 -14.59 7.37 23.75
C GLY A 148 -13.60 6.71 22.77
N PRO A 149 -12.57 6.00 23.29
CA PRO A 149 -11.42 5.56 22.50
C PRO A 149 -11.67 4.32 21.62
N GLU A 150 -12.88 3.76 21.60
CA GLU A 150 -13.17 2.53 20.85
C GLU A 150 -12.84 2.64 19.36
N LEU A 151 -13.05 3.81 18.76
CA LEU A 151 -12.75 4.04 17.35
C LEU A 151 -11.23 4.03 17.11
N LEU A 152 -10.48 4.70 17.99
CA LEU A 152 -9.03 4.70 18.01
C LEU A 152 -8.47 3.27 18.14
N ASP A 153 -8.98 2.50 19.10
CA ASP A 153 -8.53 1.13 19.33
C ASP A 153 -8.81 0.20 18.14
N LYS A 154 -9.94 0.41 17.43
CA LYS A 154 -10.24 -0.31 16.19
C LYS A 154 -9.25 0.00 15.08
N PHE A 155 -8.87 1.26 14.90
CA PHE A 155 -7.88 1.64 13.88
C PHE A 155 -6.47 1.17 14.24
N ARG A 156 -6.06 1.27 15.51
CA ARG A 156 -4.80 0.69 15.99
C ARG A 156 -4.71 -0.81 15.75
N MET A 157 -5.78 -1.55 16.04
CA MET A 157 -5.83 -2.98 15.76
C MET A 157 -5.75 -3.25 14.25
N SER A 158 -6.48 -2.48 13.44
CA SER A 158 -6.46 -2.62 11.98
C SER A 158 -5.07 -2.34 11.40
N ASN A 159 -4.37 -1.29 11.88
CA ASN A 159 -3.01 -0.98 11.46
C ASN A 159 -2.02 -2.09 11.80
N ARG A 160 -2.08 -2.67 12.99
CA ARG A 160 -1.25 -3.85 13.35
C ARG A 160 -1.46 -5.01 12.39
N LEU A 161 -2.72 -5.32 12.04
CA LEU A 161 -3.02 -6.37 11.08
C LEU A 161 -2.48 -6.03 9.68
N LEU A 162 -2.59 -4.78 9.24
CA LEU A 162 -2.06 -4.32 7.95
C LEU A 162 -0.53 -4.41 7.90
N GLU A 163 0.17 -4.07 8.99
CA GLU A 163 1.62 -4.23 9.12
C GLU A 163 2.05 -5.71 9.02
N GLU A 164 1.35 -6.61 9.71
CA GLU A 164 1.60 -8.05 9.61
C GLU A 164 1.40 -8.58 8.18
N ILE A 165 0.35 -8.10 7.50
CA ILE A 165 0.08 -8.44 6.11
C ILE A 165 1.20 -7.94 5.20
N GLN A 166 1.63 -6.68 5.35
CA GLN A 166 2.72 -6.11 4.55
C GLN A 166 4.02 -6.89 4.71
N LYS A 167 4.39 -7.22 5.95
CA LYS A 167 5.58 -8.03 6.21
C LYS A 167 5.50 -9.40 5.55
N SER A 168 4.36 -10.07 5.66
CA SER A 168 4.16 -11.40 5.07
C SER A 168 4.19 -11.35 3.54
N LEU A 169 3.65 -10.28 2.95
CA LEU A 169 3.73 -10.02 1.51
C LEU A 169 5.18 -9.82 1.05
N GLU A 170 5.97 -9.04 1.78
CA GLU A 170 7.40 -8.86 1.47
C GLU A 170 8.17 -10.18 1.52
N ASP A 171 7.94 -11.01 2.53
CA ASP A 171 8.61 -12.30 2.68
C ASP A 171 8.19 -13.28 1.56
N TYR A 172 6.94 -13.23 1.13
CA TYR A 172 6.47 -13.94 -0.05
C TYR A 172 7.20 -13.48 -1.32
N LEU A 173 7.34 -12.18 -1.55
CA LEU A 173 8.06 -11.62 -2.71
C LEU A 173 9.55 -11.98 -2.67
N LYS A 174 10.19 -11.95 -1.50
CA LYS A 174 11.58 -12.41 -1.32
C LYS A 174 11.73 -13.88 -1.70
N THR A 175 10.79 -14.73 -1.30
CA THR A 175 10.79 -16.15 -1.67
C THR A 175 10.71 -16.34 -3.18
N LYS A 176 9.88 -15.55 -3.87
CA LYS A 176 9.81 -15.57 -5.34
C LYS A 176 11.09 -15.08 -6.01
N ARG A 177 11.75 -14.06 -5.44
CA ARG A 177 13.07 -13.58 -5.91
C ARG A 177 14.17 -14.63 -5.75
N MET A 178 14.19 -15.35 -4.64
CA MET A 178 15.14 -16.45 -4.41
C MET A 178 14.95 -17.59 -5.41
N ALA A 179 13.70 -17.90 -5.77
CA ALA A 179 13.39 -18.93 -6.76
C ALA A 179 13.75 -18.50 -8.20
N PHE A 180 13.71 -17.21 -8.52
CA PHE A 180 14.02 -16.68 -9.84
C PHE A 180 14.84 -15.38 -9.75
N PRO A 181 16.18 -15.46 -9.78
CA PRO A 181 17.07 -14.32 -9.53
C PRO A 181 16.89 -13.10 -10.46
N ARG A 182 16.22 -13.23 -11.61
CA ARG A 182 15.93 -12.07 -12.47
C ARG A 182 14.87 -11.13 -11.86
N PHE A 183 14.06 -11.60 -10.90
CA PHE A 183 13.10 -10.74 -10.19
C PHE A 183 13.75 -9.75 -9.21
N TYR A 184 15.06 -9.83 -8.96
CA TYR A 184 15.79 -8.80 -8.20
C TYR A 184 15.90 -7.47 -8.97
N PHE A 185 15.78 -7.49 -10.31
CA PHE A 185 15.79 -6.27 -11.13
C PHE A 185 14.45 -5.54 -11.17
N LEU A 186 13.40 -6.13 -10.60
CA LEU A 186 12.05 -5.57 -10.59
C LEU A 186 11.75 -4.96 -9.22
N SER A 187 11.05 -3.82 -9.23
CA SER A 187 10.41 -3.25 -8.05
C SER A 187 9.32 -4.21 -7.51
N ASN A 188 8.91 -3.99 -6.26
CA ASN A 188 7.85 -4.83 -5.66
C ASN A 188 6.53 -4.71 -6.44
N ASP A 189 6.18 -3.52 -6.91
CA ASP A 189 4.93 -3.28 -7.65
C ASP A 189 4.98 -3.95 -9.03
N GLU A 190 6.08 -3.83 -9.79
CA GLU A 190 6.27 -4.53 -11.07
C GLU A 190 6.22 -6.05 -10.89
N LEU A 191 6.84 -6.56 -9.82
CA LEU A 191 6.82 -7.98 -9.51
C LEU A 191 5.39 -8.44 -9.17
N LEU A 192 4.64 -7.67 -8.39
CA LEU A 192 3.26 -7.98 -8.05
C LEU A 192 2.36 -7.95 -9.29
N GLU A 193 2.52 -6.99 -10.20
CA GLU A 193 1.78 -6.96 -11.46
C GLU A 193 2.04 -8.21 -12.30
N ILE A 194 3.31 -8.61 -12.43
CA ILE A 194 3.69 -9.83 -13.14
C ILE A 194 3.10 -11.07 -12.46
N LEU A 195 3.12 -11.15 -11.13
CA LEU A 195 2.55 -12.27 -10.37
C LEU A 195 1.02 -12.35 -10.47
N LYS A 196 0.31 -11.23 -10.61
CA LYS A 196 -1.15 -11.21 -10.84
C LYS A 196 -1.52 -11.79 -12.21
N LEU A 197 -0.66 -11.62 -13.22
CA LEU A 197 -0.86 -12.14 -14.58
C LEU A 197 -0.45 -13.60 -14.73
N LEU A 198 0.48 -14.05 -13.88
CA LEU A 198 0.98 -15.42 -13.88
C LEU A 198 0.16 -16.26 -12.91
N HIS A 199 -0.83 -16.98 -13.43
CA HIS A 199 -1.51 -18.05 -12.70
C HIS A 199 -0.53 -18.91 -11.88
N PRO A 200 -0.95 -19.53 -10.76
CA PRO A 200 -0.06 -20.32 -9.89
C PRO A 200 0.65 -21.51 -10.58
N GLN A 201 0.21 -21.90 -11.78
CA GLN A 201 0.86 -22.92 -12.62
C GLN A 201 1.75 -22.36 -13.75
N ALA A 202 1.91 -21.03 -13.85
CA ALA A 202 2.49 -20.34 -15.00
C ALA A 202 3.97 -19.95 -14.84
N VAL A 203 4.74 -20.64 -14.00
CA VAL A 203 6.22 -20.55 -14.05
C VAL A 203 6.75 -20.97 -15.45
N VAL A 204 5.92 -21.62 -16.27
CA VAL A 204 6.20 -21.96 -17.68
C VAL A 204 5.99 -20.77 -18.64
N VAL A 205 5.30 -19.69 -18.25
CA VAL A 205 4.94 -18.58 -19.17
C VAL A 205 5.95 -17.45 -19.17
N VAL A 206 6.74 -17.29 -18.09
CA VAL A 206 7.91 -16.40 -18.10
C VAL A 206 8.86 -16.81 -19.22
N ASP A 207 9.00 -18.11 -19.48
CA ASP A 207 9.77 -18.62 -20.62
C ASP A 207 9.19 -18.21 -21.99
N ARG A 208 7.87 -18.06 -22.14
CA ARG A 208 7.22 -17.58 -23.39
C ARG A 208 7.30 -16.06 -23.56
N VAL A 209 7.14 -15.28 -22.49
CA VAL A 209 7.24 -13.82 -22.55
C VAL A 209 8.68 -13.39 -22.74
N VAL A 210 9.61 -14.00 -22.00
CA VAL A 210 11.06 -13.85 -22.20
C VAL A 210 11.45 -14.32 -23.61
N ARG A 211 10.90 -15.43 -24.13
CA ARG A 211 11.07 -15.80 -25.55
C ARG A 211 10.55 -14.76 -26.52
N LYS A 212 9.35 -14.20 -26.32
CA LYS A 212 8.79 -13.21 -27.25
C LYS A 212 9.59 -11.91 -27.26
N VAL A 213 10.05 -11.47 -26.09
CA VAL A 213 10.92 -10.29 -25.96
C VAL A 213 12.29 -10.60 -26.57
N LEU A 214 12.94 -11.72 -26.22
CA LEU A 214 14.22 -12.11 -26.84
C LEU A 214 14.11 -12.31 -28.35
N VAL A 215 13.07 -12.96 -28.87
CA VAL A 215 12.89 -13.16 -30.32
C VAL A 215 12.68 -11.82 -31.03
N LYS A 216 11.94 -10.87 -30.44
CA LYS A 216 11.81 -9.53 -31.02
C LYS A 216 13.13 -8.75 -30.97
N THR A 217 13.89 -8.82 -29.88
CA THR A 217 15.18 -8.13 -29.75
C THR A 217 16.24 -8.75 -30.64
N VAL A 218 16.29 -10.09 -30.74
CA VAL A 218 17.19 -10.83 -31.64
C VAL A 218 16.78 -10.61 -33.10
N ALA A 219 15.48 -10.57 -33.42
CA ALA A 219 15.01 -10.24 -34.77
C ALA A 219 15.37 -8.80 -35.15
N ALA A 220 15.17 -7.83 -34.25
CA ALA A 220 15.55 -6.44 -34.46
C ALA A 220 17.08 -6.29 -34.65
N LEU A 221 17.88 -6.97 -33.83
CA LEU A 221 19.34 -7.04 -34.00
C LEU A 221 19.73 -7.71 -35.31
N SER A 222 19.02 -8.76 -35.73
CA SER A 222 19.28 -9.45 -37.01
C SER A 222 18.94 -8.60 -38.24
N VAL A 223 17.97 -7.70 -38.14
CA VAL A 223 17.62 -6.75 -39.22
C VAL A 223 18.66 -5.62 -39.31
N VAL A 224 19.16 -5.14 -38.17
CA VAL A 224 20.27 -4.16 -38.14
C VAL A 224 21.59 -4.77 -38.65
N LEU A 225 21.72 -6.10 -38.59
CA LEU A 225 22.93 -6.84 -38.99
C LEU A 225 23.07 -7.14 -40.48
N VAL A 226 22.08 -6.78 -41.31
CA VAL A 226 22.16 -7.03 -42.77
C VAL A 226 23.04 -5.99 -43.50
N GLU A 227 23.47 -4.91 -42.85
CA GLU A 227 24.16 -3.80 -43.55
C GLU A 227 25.67 -3.62 -43.26
N SER A 228 26.32 -4.46 -42.44
CA SER A 228 27.77 -4.30 -42.21
C SER A 228 28.53 -5.63 -42.05
N MET A 229 29.37 -5.94 -43.05
CA MET A 229 30.19 -7.15 -43.13
C MET A 229 31.32 -7.21 -42.08
N ALA A 230 31.56 -6.15 -41.31
CA ALA A 230 32.71 -6.06 -40.40
C ALA A 230 32.44 -6.56 -38.97
N VAL A 231 31.21 -6.96 -38.62
CA VAL A 231 30.86 -7.34 -37.23
C VAL A 231 30.65 -8.86 -37.05
N ARG A 232 30.89 -9.66 -38.08
CA ARG A 232 30.57 -11.11 -38.08
C ARG A 232 31.34 -11.91 -37.01
N ASP A 233 32.62 -11.64 -36.80
CA ASP A 233 33.44 -12.50 -35.92
C ASP A 233 33.24 -12.18 -34.42
N VAL A 234 33.01 -10.91 -34.06
CA VAL A 234 32.71 -10.51 -32.66
C VAL A 234 31.30 -10.94 -32.23
N LEU A 235 30.39 -11.11 -33.19
CA LEU A 235 29.01 -11.53 -32.94
C LEU A 235 28.83 -13.04 -32.82
N VAL A 236 29.66 -13.85 -33.48
CA VAL A 236 29.60 -15.31 -33.31
C VAL A 236 29.97 -15.69 -31.88
N GLU A 237 30.98 -15.06 -31.27
CA GLU A 237 31.33 -15.30 -29.87
C GLU A 237 30.25 -14.84 -28.88
N THR A 238 29.60 -13.69 -29.13
CA THR A 238 28.53 -13.21 -28.24
C THR A 238 27.22 -13.98 -28.38
N VAL A 239 26.88 -14.44 -29.59
CA VAL A 239 25.71 -15.32 -29.81
C VAL A 239 25.96 -16.73 -29.28
N VAL A 240 27.18 -17.26 -29.41
CA VAL A 240 27.60 -18.53 -28.79
C VAL A 240 27.60 -18.42 -27.27
N ALA A 241 28.10 -17.32 -26.70
CA ALA A 241 28.02 -17.07 -25.26
C ALA A 241 26.57 -16.96 -24.76
N LEU A 242 25.71 -16.24 -25.48
CA LEU A 242 24.28 -16.13 -25.15
C LEU A 242 23.53 -17.46 -25.27
N SER A 243 23.92 -18.33 -26.21
CA SER A 243 23.30 -19.65 -26.38
C SER A 243 23.84 -20.69 -25.39
N VAL A 244 25.11 -20.64 -25.00
CA VAL A 244 25.67 -21.46 -23.90
C VAL A 244 25.03 -21.09 -22.55
N VAL A 245 24.86 -19.79 -22.28
CA VAL A 245 24.17 -19.29 -21.07
C VAL A 245 22.69 -19.71 -21.03
N LEU A 246 22.04 -19.86 -22.18
CA LEU A 246 20.67 -20.35 -22.29
C LEU A 246 20.54 -21.85 -22.07
N VAL A 247 21.54 -22.66 -22.46
CA VAL A 247 21.51 -24.12 -22.32
C VAL A 247 21.75 -24.54 -20.86
N GLU A 248 22.63 -23.84 -20.12
CA GLU A 248 22.87 -24.14 -18.69
C GLU A 248 21.68 -23.76 -17.78
N SER A 249 20.88 -22.75 -18.16
CA SER A 249 19.66 -22.38 -17.42
C SER A 249 18.50 -23.40 -17.57
N VAL A 250 18.56 -24.32 -18.53
CA VAL A 250 17.46 -25.24 -18.88
C VAL A 250 17.66 -26.65 -18.27
N ALA A 251 18.76 -26.90 -17.57
CA ALA A 251 19.13 -28.23 -17.06
C ALA A 251 18.23 -28.78 -15.91
N THR A 252 17.21 -28.06 -15.45
CA THR A 252 16.36 -28.47 -14.32
C THR A 252 15.02 -29.11 -14.72
N VAL A 253 14.76 -29.36 -16.01
CA VAL A 253 13.50 -29.96 -16.47
C VAL A 253 13.73 -31.42 -16.94
N PRO A 254 13.00 -32.43 -16.40
CA PRO A 254 13.22 -33.86 -16.73
C PRO A 254 12.96 -34.25 -18.19
N THR A 255 12.42 -33.35 -19.02
CA THR A 255 12.20 -33.56 -20.46
C THR A 255 13.40 -33.21 -21.34
N ALA A 256 14.50 -32.68 -20.76
CA ALA A 256 15.72 -32.35 -21.49
C ALA A 256 16.43 -33.57 -22.11
N ALA A 257 16.27 -34.77 -21.53
CA ALA A 257 16.86 -36.01 -22.06
C ALA A 257 16.25 -36.46 -23.40
N VAL A 258 14.99 -36.09 -23.67
CA VAL A 258 14.31 -36.38 -24.95
C VAL A 258 14.76 -35.41 -26.03
N TRP A 259 14.97 -34.13 -25.66
CA TRP A 259 15.49 -33.10 -26.56
C TRP A 259 16.97 -33.30 -26.91
N TRP A 260 17.79 -33.76 -25.97
CA TRP A 260 19.20 -34.08 -26.24
C TRP A 260 19.35 -35.18 -27.31
N ARG A 261 18.53 -36.24 -27.26
CA ARG A 261 18.54 -37.31 -28.28
C ARG A 261 18.13 -36.82 -29.67
N LEU A 262 17.19 -35.87 -29.76
CA LEU A 262 16.75 -35.30 -31.04
C LEU A 262 17.81 -34.38 -31.65
N CYS A 263 18.50 -33.58 -30.83
CA CYS A 263 19.57 -32.69 -31.31
C CYS A 263 20.83 -33.47 -31.75
N SER A 264 21.21 -34.53 -31.03
CA SER A 264 22.35 -35.40 -31.41
C SER A 264 22.13 -36.15 -32.73
N CYS A 265 20.88 -36.45 -33.10
CA CYS A 265 20.59 -37.10 -34.38
C CYS A 265 20.74 -36.19 -35.61
N SER A 266 20.72 -34.86 -35.44
CA SER A 266 20.89 -33.92 -36.57
C SER A 266 22.36 -33.53 -36.83
N TRP A 267 23.26 -33.83 -35.90
CA TRP A 267 24.69 -33.58 -36.05
C TRP A 267 25.42 -34.85 -36.54
N ARG A 268 25.37 -35.10 -37.86
CA ARG A 268 26.46 -35.82 -38.54
C ARG A 268 27.38 -34.78 -39.18
N PRO A 269 28.69 -34.76 -38.87
CA PRO A 269 29.64 -33.93 -39.60
C PRO A 269 29.70 -34.46 -41.04
N TRP A 270 29.41 -33.59 -42.02
CA TRP A 270 29.77 -33.89 -43.41
C TRP A 270 31.28 -33.81 -43.52
N SER A 271 31.92 -34.97 -43.59
CA SER A 271 33.34 -35.15 -43.84
C SER A 271 33.63 -35.07 -45.34
N ARG A 272 34.24 -33.98 -45.79
CA ARG A 272 35.46 -33.87 -46.61
C ARG A 272 35.54 -32.50 -47.24
#